data_AF-A0A2U9IIX7-F1
#
_entry.id   AF-A0A2U9IIX7-F1
#
_cell.length_a   1.000
_cell.length_b   1.000
_cell.length_c   1.000
_cell.angle_alpha   90.00
_cell.angle_beta   90.00
_cell.angle_gamma   90.00
#
_symmetry.space_group_name_H-M   'P 1'
#
loop_
_entity.id
_entity.type
_entity.pdbx_description
1 polymer ?
#
loop_
_entity_poly.entity_id
_entity_poly.type
_entity_poly.pdbx_seq_one_letter_code
_entity_poly.pdbx_strand_id
1 'polypeptide(L)'
;MSKIKIKYNTENSEEIYRSIKVDNIDLPDGMKINVNKGDNYIEIYIEMEIKSSKDILTLRNTADEILAHIEVIEKVISNVNS
;
A
#
# COMPACT_ATOMS: atom_id res chain seq x y z
N MET A 1 11.42 12.19 9.83
CA MET A 1 10.89 11.25 8.83
C MET A 1 9.58 10.69 9.38
N SER A 2 8.48 10.84 8.65
CA SER A 2 7.17 10.34 9.07
C SER A 2 6.89 9.00 8.40
N LYS A 3 6.10 8.15 9.08
CA LYS A 3 5.85 6.78 8.65
C LYS A 3 4.40 6.37 8.89
N ILE A 4 3.80 5.74 7.89
CA ILE A 4 2.53 5.02 8.01
C ILE A 4 2.81 3.52 7.85
N LYS A 5 2.20 2.71 8.72
CA LYS A 5 2.14 1.26 8.58
C LYS A 5 0.69 0.86 8.33
N ILE A 6 0.44 0.21 7.19
CA ILE A 6 -0.82 -0.45 6.89
C ILE A 6 -0.59 -1.95 7.08
N LYS A 7 -1.47 -2.60 7.85
CA LYS A 7 -1.57 -4.05 7.92
C LYS A 7 -2.94 -4.46 7.42
N TYR A 8 -2.97 -5.28 6.39
CA TYR A 8 -4.19 -5.80 5.78
C TYR A 8 -4.21 -7.33 5.92
N ASN A 9 -5.21 -7.87 6.59
CA ASN A 9 -5.36 -9.32 6.75
C ASN A 9 -6.15 -9.87 5.57
N THR A 10 -5.63 -10.88 4.90
CA THR A 10 -6.23 -11.50 3.71
C THR A 10 -5.61 -12.86 3.47
N GLU A 11 -6.39 -13.82 2.99
CA GLU A 11 -5.90 -15.13 2.54
C GLU A 11 -5.23 -15.03 1.15
N ASN A 12 -5.48 -13.93 0.42
CA ASN A 12 -4.97 -13.67 -0.93
C ASN A 12 -3.69 -12.80 -0.90
N SER A 13 -2.84 -13.03 0.11
CA SER A 13 -1.68 -12.18 0.40
C SER A 13 -0.61 -12.22 -0.71
N GLU A 14 -0.49 -13.33 -1.42
CA GLU A 14 0.46 -13.49 -2.52
C GLU A 14 0.05 -12.66 -3.74
N GLU A 15 -1.21 -12.79 -4.15
CA GLU A 15 -1.79 -12.14 -5.32
C GLU A 15 -1.78 -10.62 -5.16
N ILE A 16 -2.19 -10.14 -3.98
CA ILE A 16 -2.20 -8.70 -3.69
C ILE A 16 -0.75 -8.18 -3.61
N TYR A 17 0.18 -8.90 -2.98
CA TYR A 17 1.59 -8.48 -2.93
C TYR A 17 2.18 -8.30 -4.34
N ARG A 18 1.96 -9.28 -5.22
CA ARG A 18 2.43 -9.21 -6.62
C ARG A 18 1.80 -8.07 -7.40
N SER A 19 0.55 -7.74 -7.10
CA SER A 19 -0.19 -6.67 -7.78
C SER A 19 0.22 -5.27 -7.33
N ILE A 20 0.67 -5.12 -6.07
CA ILE A 20 1.14 -3.83 -5.52
C ILE A 20 2.62 -3.61 -5.78
N LYS A 21 3.40 -4.68 -5.96
CA LYS A 21 4.83 -4.60 -6.29
C LYS A 21 5.02 -4.17 -7.75
N VAL A 22 4.62 -2.95 -8.07
CA VAL A 22 4.88 -2.26 -9.33
C VAL A 22 5.77 -1.07 -8.98
N ASP A 23 6.89 -0.96 -9.70
CA ASP A 23 8.06 -0.16 -9.32
C ASP A 23 7.75 1.28 -8.85
N ASN A 24 8.57 1.75 -7.91
CA ASN A 24 8.56 3.08 -7.27
C ASN A 24 8.76 4.29 -8.23
N ILE A 25 8.45 4.16 -9.51
CA ILE A 25 8.82 5.10 -10.57
C ILE A 25 8.07 6.44 -10.44
N ASP A 26 6.84 6.44 -9.92
CA ASP A 26 5.98 7.63 -9.82
C ASP A 26 5.71 8.08 -8.36
N LEU A 27 6.62 7.80 -7.43
CA LEU A 27 6.48 8.28 -6.05
C LEU A 27 6.91 9.74 -5.90
N PRO A 28 6.22 10.54 -5.06
CA PRO A 28 6.67 11.87 -4.70
C PRO A 28 8.11 11.88 -4.13
N ASP A 29 8.84 12.97 -4.37
CA ASP A 29 10.21 13.14 -3.87
C ASP A 29 10.32 12.87 -2.37
N GLY A 30 11.27 12.00 -2.01
CA GLY A 30 11.53 11.63 -0.62
C GLY A 30 10.52 10.62 -0.03
N MET A 31 9.59 10.10 -0.83
CA MET A 31 8.71 9.00 -0.44
C MET A 31 9.35 7.63 -0.74
N LYS A 32 9.19 6.69 0.18
CA LYS A 32 9.58 5.29 0.04
C LYS A 32 8.43 4.40 0.43
N ILE A 33 8.15 3.40 -0.39
CA ILE A 33 7.15 2.38 -0.08
C ILE A 33 7.84 1.03 -0.04
N ASN A 34 7.68 0.33 1.09
CA ASN A 34 8.11 -1.05 1.24
C ASN A 34 6.90 -1.92 1.50
N VAL A 35 6.78 -2.99 0.72
CA VAL A 35 5.69 -3.95 0.85
C VAL A 35 6.29 -5.28 1.29
N ASN A 36 5.73 -5.85 2.34
CA ASN A 36 6.04 -7.18 2.84
C ASN A 36 4.75 -7.99 2.91
N LYS A 37 4.87 -9.32 2.90
CA LYS A 37 3.75 -10.23 3.10
C LYS A 37 4.12 -11.33 4.08
N GLY A 38 3.13 -11.82 4.82
CA GLY A 38 3.14 -13.14 5.44
C GLY A 38 2.10 -14.04 4.77
N ASP A 39 1.78 -15.17 5.39
CA ASP A 39 0.82 -16.13 4.78
C ASP A 39 -0.58 -15.52 4.64
N ASN A 40 -1.08 -14.85 5.69
CA ASN A 40 -2.46 -14.32 5.73
C ASN A 40 -2.51 -12.80 5.92
N TYR A 41 -1.47 -12.08 5.52
CA TYR A 41 -1.46 -10.63 5.62
C TYR A 41 -0.45 -9.97 4.68
N ILE A 42 -0.70 -8.68 4.43
CA ILE A 42 0.25 -7.76 3.80
C ILE A 42 0.56 -6.62 4.75
N GLU A 43 1.83 -6.21 4.77
CA GLU A 43 2.30 -5.03 5.49
C GLU A 43 2.93 -4.05 4.52
N ILE A 44 2.39 -2.82 4.51
CA ILE A 44 2.90 -1.73 3.69
C ILE A 44 3.43 -0.64 4.60
N TYR A 45 4.64 -0.21 4.32
CA TYR A 45 5.36 0.84 5.01
C TYR A 45 5.58 2.00 4.05
N ILE A 46 4.95 3.13 4.35
CA ILE A 46 5.09 4.37 3.57
C ILE A 46 5.87 5.35 4.43
N GLU A 47 7.02 5.79 3.95
CA GLU A 47 7.91 6.70 4.64
C GLU A 47 8.12 7.95 3.78
N MET A 48 8.07 9.13 4.39
CA MET A 48 8.24 10.40 3.68
C MET A 48 8.91 11.44 4.59
N GLU A 49 9.77 12.28 4.01
CA GLU A 49 10.25 13.49 4.67
C GLU A 49 9.18 14.59 4.63
N ILE A 50 8.71 15.03 5.80
CA ILE A 50 7.68 16.07 5.92
C ILE A 50 8.35 17.42 6.09
N LYS A 51 8.17 18.31 5.12
CA LYS A 51 8.67 19.70 5.11
C LYS A 51 7.53 20.71 5.31
N SER A 52 6.29 20.30 5.08
CA SER A 52 5.10 21.14 5.20
C SER A 52 3.85 20.33 5.54
N SER A 53 2.77 21.00 5.95
CA SER A 53 1.46 20.36 6.16
C SER A 53 0.90 19.69 4.90
N LYS A 54 1.28 20.17 3.70
CA LYS A 54 0.87 19.56 2.43
C LYS A 54 1.44 18.15 2.29
N ASP A 55 2.66 17.92 2.78
CA ASP A 55 3.32 16.61 2.71
C ASP A 55 2.60 15.58 3.57
N ILE A 56 2.01 16.00 4.70
CA ILE A 56 1.19 15.13 5.54
C ILE A 56 -0.06 14.69 4.78
N LEU A 57 -0.69 15.61 4.04
CA LEU A 57 -1.85 15.30 3.21
C LEU A 57 -1.47 14.37 2.05
N THR A 58 -0.31 14.59 1.42
CA THR A 58 0.22 13.69 0.38
C THR A 58 0.45 12.29 0.93
N LEU A 59 1.12 12.15 2.07
CA LEU A 59 1.37 10.87 2.72
C LEU A 59 0.05 10.12 3.04
N ARG A 60 -0.96 10.84 3.55
CA ARG A 60 -2.29 10.27 3.80
C ARG A 60 -2.96 9.82 2.51
N ASN A 61 -2.98 10.66 1.47
CA ASN A 61 -3.62 10.34 0.19
C ASN A 61 -3.01 9.09 -0.43
N THR A 62 -1.68 8.95 -0.41
CA THR A 62 -1.01 7.74 -0.92
C THR A 62 -1.39 6.50 -0.11
N ALA A 63 -1.54 6.61 1.21
CA ALA A 63 -2.02 5.52 2.04
C ALA A 63 -3.47 5.12 1.69
N ASP A 64 -4.35 6.10 1.47
CA ASP A 64 -5.75 5.89 1.08
C ASP A 64 -5.85 5.21 -0.31
N GLU A 65 -5.06 5.68 -1.29
CA GLU A 65 -4.99 5.11 -2.64
C GLU A 65 -4.56 3.64 -2.63
N ILE A 66 -3.52 3.31 -1.85
CA ILE A 66 -3.03 1.94 -1.73
C ILE A 66 -4.08 1.02 -1.09
N LEU A 67 -4.77 1.49 -0.06
CA LEU A 67 -5.88 0.75 0.55
C LEU A 67 -7.00 0.48 -0.44
N ALA A 68 -7.40 1.49 -1.21
CA ALA A 68 -8.43 1.34 -2.23
C ALA A 68 -8.01 0.32 -3.31
N HIS A 69 -6.74 0.33 -3.73
CA HIS A 69 -6.21 -0.66 -4.68
C HIS A 69 -6.27 -2.08 -4.12
N ILE A 70 -5.87 -2.29 -2.86
CA ILE A 70 -5.99 -3.60 -2.18
C ILE A 70 -7.43 -4.10 -2.21
N GLU A 71 -8.38 -3.24 -1.81
CA GLU A 71 -9.79 -3.62 -1.74
C GLU A 71 -10.38 -4.00 -3.11
N VAL A 72 -9.95 -3.31 -4.17
CA VAL A 72 -10.36 -3.65 -5.55
C VAL A 72 -9.80 -5.00 -5.95
N ILE A 73 -8.51 -5.27 -5.68
CA ILE A 73 -7.89 -6.57 -5.99
C ILE A 73 -8.61 -7.69 -5.23
N GLU A 74 -8.86 -7.51 -3.93
CA GLU A 74 -9.55 -8.49 -3.10
C GLU A 74 -10.94 -8.83 -3.67
N LYS A 75 -11.72 -7.81 -4.06
CA LYS A 75 -13.04 -7.99 -4.68
C LYS A 75 -12.97 -8.74 -6.01
N VAL A 76 -11.95 -8.46 -6.83
CA VAL A 76 -11.74 -9.16 -8.10
C VAL A 76 -11.46 -10.64 -7.85
N ILE A 77 -10.57 -10.94 -6.89
CA ILE A 77 -10.22 -12.33 -6.54
C ILE A 77 -11.44 -13.07 -5.96
N SER A 78 -12.18 -12.43 -5.04
CA SER A 78 -13.35 -13.05 -4.43
C SER A 78 -14.41 -13.42 -5.48
N ASN A 79 -14.63 -12.55 -6.48
CA ASN A 79 -15.60 -12.79 -7.55
C ASN A 79 -15.17 -13.89 -8.53
N VAL A 80 -13.86 -14.11 -8.72
CA VAL A 80 -13.34 -15.20 -9.57
C VAL A 80 -13.43 -16.56 -8.86
N ASN A 81 -13.31 -16.56 -7.54
CA ASN A 81 -13.38 -17.77 -6.70
C ASN A 81 -14.81 -18.12 -6.25
N SER A 82 -15.81 -17.32 -6.64
CA SER A 82 -17.24 -17.50 -6.31
C SER A 82 -17.97 -18.38 -7.32
#